data_AF-A0A699J6Y8-F1
#
_entry.id   AF-A0A699J6Y8-F1
#
_cell.length_a   1.000
_cell.length_b   1.000
_cell.length_c   1.000
_cell.angle_alpha   90.00
_cell.angle_beta   90.00
_cell.angle_gamma   90.00
#
_symmetry.space_group_name_H-M   'P 1'
#
loop_
_entity.id
_entity.type
_entity.pdbx_description
1 polymer ?
#
loop_
_entity_poly.entity_id
_entity_poly.type
_entity_poly.pdbx_seq_one_letter_code
_entity_poly.pdbx_strand_id
1 'polypeptide(L)'
;DSLFTSRFWVSLQKALGTQLDLSTAYHPETDGKSKRTIQMLEDILRACVIDFGNSWDKHLPLVDFSYNNRYHVSIKAAPFEALYGQKCRSQQKSYADIKRRLTEFEVGDKVMLKVSPWKGVIHFGKHGKLSQRFIGPFKVIERIGPVAYKLELPDKLRGIHDTFHVSNLKRCFVNDDMVILLEDVQLDDNCILSRIRWKLWTER
;
A
#
# COMPACT_ATOMS: atom_id res chain seq x y z
N ASP A 1 -38.42 -23.82 5.43
CA ASP A 1 -38.24 -22.39 5.73
C ASP A 1 -39.35 -21.60 5.04
N SER A 2 -40.19 -20.90 5.80
CA SER A 2 -41.37 -20.20 5.26
C SER A 2 -41.02 -18.85 4.61
N LEU A 3 -39.81 -18.33 4.85
CA LEU A 3 -39.36 -17.06 4.29
C LEU A 3 -39.19 -17.18 2.77
N PHE A 4 -38.43 -18.18 2.32
CA PHE A 4 -38.12 -18.41 0.90
C PHE A 4 -39.30 -18.91 0.05
N THR A 5 -40.39 -19.37 0.67
CA THR A 5 -41.62 -19.81 -0.01
C THR A 5 -42.74 -18.76 0.02
N SER A 6 -42.50 -17.60 0.62
CA SER A 6 -43.50 -16.53 0.70
C SER A 6 -43.81 -15.93 -0.68
N ARG A 7 -45.03 -15.39 -0.83
CA ARG A 7 -45.46 -14.72 -2.08
C ARG A 7 -44.53 -13.58 -2.47
N PHE A 8 -43.97 -12.88 -1.48
CA PHE A 8 -43.00 -11.80 -1.70
C PHE A 8 -41.76 -12.31 -2.44
N TRP A 9 -41.11 -13.37 -1.94
CA TRP A 9 -39.91 -13.92 -2.55
C TRP A 9 -40.16 -14.48 -3.94
N VAL A 10 -41.32 -15.11 -4.18
CA VAL A 10 -41.71 -15.59 -5.51
C VAL A 10 -41.88 -14.42 -6.49
N SER A 11 -42.56 -13.34 -6.08
CA SER A 11 -42.74 -12.15 -6.92
C SER A 11 -41.42 -11.43 -7.18
N LEU A 12 -40.51 -11.36 -6.20
CA LEU A 12 -39.19 -10.76 -6.35
C LEU A 12 -38.34 -11.50 -7.37
N GLN A 13 -38.26 -12.83 -7.29
CA GLN A 13 -37.46 -13.62 -8.24
C GLN A 13 -38.03 -13.51 -9.68
N LYS A 14 -39.36 -13.50 -9.81
CA LYS A 14 -40.02 -13.24 -11.11
C LYS A 14 -39.67 -11.87 -11.69
N ALA A 15 -39.64 -10.81 -10.85
CA ALA A 15 -39.28 -9.47 -11.29
C ALA A 15 -37.80 -9.34 -11.69
N LEU A 16 -36.91 -10.09 -11.02
CA LEU A 16 -35.48 -10.14 -11.31
C LEU A 16 -35.14 -11.09 -12.49
N GLY A 17 -36.12 -11.83 -13.02
CA GLY A 17 -35.90 -12.80 -14.09
C GLY A 17 -35.14 -14.05 -13.66
N THR A 18 -35.13 -14.36 -12.36
CA THR A 18 -34.39 -15.48 -11.76
C THR A 18 -35.32 -16.66 -11.48
N GLN A 19 -34.82 -17.87 -11.68
CA GLN A 19 -35.53 -19.10 -11.33
C GLN A 19 -35.17 -19.52 -9.90
N LEU A 20 -36.18 -19.79 -9.08
CA LEU A 20 -35.99 -20.29 -7.72
C LEU A 20 -36.14 -21.82 -7.70
N ASP A 21 -35.03 -22.52 -7.56
CA ASP A 21 -35.02 -23.97 -7.39
C ASP A 21 -34.93 -24.32 -5.90
N LEU A 22 -35.97 -24.99 -5.38
CA LEU A 22 -36.03 -25.41 -3.99
C LEU A 22 -35.44 -26.81 -3.81
N SER A 23 -34.67 -27.00 -2.74
CA SER A 23 -34.19 -28.32 -2.34
C SER A 23 -35.36 -29.23 -1.99
N THR A 24 -35.21 -30.53 -2.26
CA THR A 24 -36.21 -31.54 -1.83
C THR A 24 -36.40 -31.48 -0.33
N ALA A 25 -37.66 -31.49 0.13
CA ALA A 25 -37.99 -31.45 1.55
C ALA A 25 -37.28 -32.59 2.31
N TYR A 26 -36.71 -32.27 3.48
CA TYR A 26 -35.95 -33.19 4.34
C TYR A 26 -34.74 -33.88 3.67
N HIS A 27 -34.20 -33.34 2.58
CA HIS A 27 -32.98 -33.85 1.95
C HIS A 27 -31.80 -32.88 2.18
N PRO A 28 -31.10 -32.99 3.33
CA PRO A 28 -30.07 -32.03 3.72
C PRO A 28 -28.82 -32.05 2.84
N GLU A 29 -28.65 -33.10 2.02
CA GLU A 29 -27.49 -33.35 1.17
C GLU A 29 -27.47 -32.46 -0.08
N THR A 30 -28.63 -32.11 -0.63
CA THR A 30 -28.74 -31.16 -1.77
C THR A 30 -28.13 -29.80 -1.44
N ASP A 31 -28.20 -29.42 -0.17
CA ASP A 31 -27.68 -28.17 0.35
C ASP A 31 -26.29 -28.33 1.00
N GLY A 32 -25.60 -29.46 0.76
CA GLY A 32 -24.33 -29.78 1.43
C GLY A 32 -23.19 -28.81 1.11
N LYS A 33 -23.21 -28.16 -0.07
CA LYS A 33 -22.20 -27.16 -0.45
C LYS A 33 -22.35 -25.87 0.36
N SER A 34 -23.57 -25.33 0.46
CA SER A 34 -23.83 -24.11 1.23
C SER A 34 -23.56 -24.36 2.72
N LYS A 35 -23.97 -25.52 3.27
CA LYS A 35 -23.75 -25.88 4.67
C LYS A 35 -22.27 -25.93 5.04
N ARG A 36 -21.41 -26.50 4.19
CA ARG A 36 -19.95 -26.49 4.42
C ARG A 36 -19.39 -25.07 4.39
N THR A 37 -19.87 -24.23 3.47
CA THR A 37 -19.51 -22.82 3.43
C THR A 37 -19.95 -22.07 4.68
N ILE A 38 -21.19 -22.29 5.14
CA ILE A 38 -21.75 -21.67 6.34
C ILE A 38 -20.94 -22.08 7.56
N GLN A 39 -20.66 -23.38 7.73
CA GLN A 39 -19.86 -23.87 8.85
C GLN A 39 -18.47 -23.23 8.88
N MET A 40 -17.82 -23.13 7.72
CA MET A 40 -16.51 -22.51 7.61
C MET A 40 -16.53 -21.01 7.94
N LEU A 41 -17.57 -20.29 7.52
CA LEU A 41 -17.77 -18.89 7.88
C LEU A 41 -18.02 -18.74 9.37
N GLU A 42 -18.84 -19.60 9.97
CA GLU A 42 -19.05 -19.63 11.42
C GLU A 42 -17.73 -19.87 12.17
N ASP A 43 -16.89 -20.81 11.73
CA ASP A 43 -15.62 -21.11 12.39
C ASP A 43 -14.65 -19.92 12.30
N ILE A 44 -14.60 -19.23 11.16
CA ILE A 44 -13.81 -18.00 11.00
C ILE A 44 -14.35 -16.90 11.93
N LEU A 45 -15.67 -16.73 11.99
CA LEU A 45 -16.30 -15.74 12.86
C LEU A 45 -16.05 -16.05 14.34
N ARG A 46 -16.12 -17.33 14.76
CA ARG A 46 -15.78 -17.76 16.13
C ARG A 46 -14.34 -17.42 16.46
N ALA A 47 -13.39 -17.67 15.55
CA ALA A 47 -12.00 -17.29 15.74
C ALA A 47 -11.83 -15.75 15.85
N CYS A 48 -12.53 -14.98 15.01
CA CYS A 48 -12.48 -13.52 15.10
C CYS A 48 -13.07 -12.97 16.40
N VAL A 49 -14.13 -13.58 16.93
CA VAL A 49 -14.69 -13.19 18.23
C VAL A 49 -13.71 -13.49 19.37
N ILE A 50 -12.94 -14.59 19.29
CA ILE A 50 -11.91 -14.93 20.28
C ILE A 50 -10.77 -13.91 20.24
N ASP A 51 -10.27 -13.54 19.05
CA ASP A 51 -9.10 -12.68 18.90
C ASP A 51 -9.40 -11.17 19.04
N PHE A 52 -10.59 -10.73 18.61
CA PHE A 52 -10.97 -9.32 18.54
C PHE A 52 -12.13 -8.92 19.49
N GLY A 53 -12.64 -9.86 20.28
CA GLY A 53 -13.70 -9.62 21.27
C GLY A 53 -15.02 -9.16 20.64
N ASN A 54 -15.70 -8.21 21.30
CA ASN A 54 -17.05 -7.77 20.93
C ASN A 54 -17.14 -6.87 19.68
N SER A 55 -16.04 -6.59 18.97
CA SER A 55 -16.03 -5.74 17.75
C SER A 55 -16.08 -6.55 16.45
N TRP A 56 -16.70 -7.74 16.47
CA TRP A 56 -16.74 -8.64 15.30
C TRP A 56 -17.36 -7.98 14.05
N ASP A 57 -18.30 -7.06 14.24
CA ASP A 57 -18.94 -6.27 13.19
C ASP A 57 -17.93 -5.43 12.39
N LYS A 58 -16.92 -4.86 13.07
CA LYS A 58 -15.84 -4.08 12.42
C LYS A 58 -14.86 -4.97 11.66
N HIS A 59 -14.81 -6.25 11.98
CA HIS A 59 -13.91 -7.23 11.37
C HIS A 59 -14.57 -8.07 10.27
N LEU A 60 -15.90 -7.92 10.06
CA LEU A 60 -16.60 -8.55 8.94
C LEU A 60 -15.93 -8.32 7.57
N PRO A 61 -15.47 -7.11 7.23
CA PRO A 61 -14.76 -6.91 5.95
C PRO A 61 -13.47 -7.74 5.85
N LEU A 62 -12.77 -7.95 6.96
CA LEU A 62 -11.56 -8.77 6.99
C LEU A 62 -11.89 -10.24 6.84
N VAL A 63 -12.96 -10.71 7.50
CA VAL A 63 -13.46 -12.09 7.40
C VAL A 63 -13.89 -12.41 5.97
N ASP A 64 -14.68 -11.53 5.36
CA ASP A 64 -15.15 -11.66 3.98
C ASP A 64 -13.96 -11.67 3.01
N PHE A 65 -13.00 -10.75 3.19
CA PHE A 65 -11.76 -10.72 2.40
C PHE A 65 -10.96 -12.03 2.53
N SER A 66 -10.80 -12.53 3.76
CA SER A 66 -10.08 -13.77 4.04
C SER A 66 -10.77 -14.98 3.41
N TYR A 67 -12.09 -15.07 3.51
CA TYR A 67 -12.89 -16.13 2.90
C TYR A 67 -12.78 -16.10 1.38
N ASN A 68 -13.04 -14.95 0.75
CA ASN A 68 -13.03 -14.78 -0.71
C ASN A 68 -11.65 -15.04 -1.34
N ASN A 69 -10.57 -14.83 -0.58
CA ASN A 69 -9.21 -15.08 -1.04
C ASN A 69 -8.65 -16.46 -0.60
N ARG A 70 -9.40 -17.26 0.17
CA ARG A 70 -8.97 -18.60 0.57
C ARG A 70 -9.18 -19.59 -0.58
N TYR A 71 -8.27 -20.55 -0.73
CA TYR A 71 -8.45 -21.64 -1.68
C TYR A 71 -9.57 -22.59 -1.22
N HIS A 72 -10.55 -22.85 -2.08
CA HIS A 72 -11.63 -23.80 -1.84
C HIS A 72 -11.41 -25.08 -2.65
N VAL A 73 -11.25 -26.22 -1.95
CA VAL A 73 -10.96 -27.52 -2.59
C VAL A 73 -12.03 -27.94 -3.59
N SER A 74 -13.31 -27.67 -3.30
CA SER A 74 -14.44 -28.01 -4.17
C SER A 74 -14.48 -27.21 -5.48
N ILE A 75 -14.00 -25.97 -5.45
CA ILE A 75 -13.96 -25.04 -6.60
C ILE A 75 -12.60 -25.13 -7.31
N LYS A 76 -11.59 -25.70 -6.65
CA LYS A 76 -10.17 -25.73 -7.05
C LYS A 76 -9.55 -24.34 -7.28
N ALA A 77 -10.16 -23.30 -6.73
CA ALA A 77 -9.71 -21.91 -6.78
C ALA A 77 -10.24 -21.15 -5.56
N ALA A 78 -9.78 -19.91 -5.36
CA ALA A 78 -10.43 -19.01 -4.42
C ALA A 78 -11.72 -18.44 -5.05
N PRO A 79 -12.81 -18.22 -4.28
CA PRO A 79 -14.04 -17.64 -4.83
C PRO A 79 -13.82 -16.34 -5.62
N PHE A 80 -12.93 -15.47 -5.13
CA PHE A 80 -12.54 -14.24 -5.84
C PHE A 80 -11.89 -14.52 -7.19
N GLU A 81 -11.00 -15.50 -7.24
CA GLU A 81 -10.30 -15.90 -8.47
C GLU A 81 -11.28 -16.55 -9.48
N ALA A 82 -12.21 -17.35 -9.00
CA ALA A 82 -13.25 -17.95 -9.84
C ALA A 82 -14.20 -16.90 -10.43
N LEU A 83 -14.50 -15.83 -9.68
CA LEU A 83 -15.40 -14.76 -10.11
C LEU A 83 -14.73 -13.78 -11.09
N TYR A 84 -13.51 -13.35 -10.80
CA TYR A 84 -12.82 -12.30 -11.57
C TYR A 84 -11.73 -12.81 -12.51
N GLY A 85 -11.42 -14.11 -12.48
CA GLY A 85 -10.36 -14.74 -13.28
C GLY A 85 -8.94 -14.35 -12.85
N GLN A 86 -8.77 -13.63 -11.75
CA GLN A 86 -7.47 -13.16 -11.26
C GLN A 86 -7.38 -13.22 -9.74
N LYS A 87 -6.17 -13.41 -9.21
CA LYS A 87 -5.92 -13.40 -7.76
C LYS A 87 -6.04 -11.99 -7.20
N CYS A 88 -6.62 -11.86 -6.00
CA CYS A 88 -6.81 -10.57 -5.33
C CYS A 88 -5.49 -9.80 -5.13
N ARG A 89 -4.40 -10.52 -4.80
CA ARG A 89 -3.05 -9.92 -4.67
C ARG A 89 -2.55 -9.27 -5.96
N SER A 90 -2.91 -9.80 -7.13
CA SER A 90 -2.51 -9.23 -8.42
C SER A 90 -3.19 -7.89 -8.66
N GLN A 91 -4.47 -7.76 -8.30
CA GLN A 91 -5.18 -6.48 -8.35
C GLN A 91 -4.62 -5.48 -7.34
N GLN A 92 -4.35 -5.90 -6.09
CA GLN A 92 -3.71 -5.01 -5.11
C GLN A 92 -2.35 -4.49 -5.61
N LYS A 93 -1.56 -5.36 -6.23
CA LYS A 93 -0.29 -5.00 -6.84
C LYS A 93 -0.47 -4.00 -7.98
N SER A 94 -1.41 -4.23 -8.90
CA SER A 94 -1.66 -3.29 -10.00
C SER A 94 -2.11 -1.92 -9.50
N TYR A 95 -3.01 -1.86 -8.50
CA TYR A 95 -3.41 -0.60 -7.88
C TYR A 95 -2.24 0.13 -7.21
N ALA A 96 -1.34 -0.59 -6.53
CA ALA A 96 -0.15 -0.01 -5.93
C ALA A 96 0.85 0.50 -6.99
N ASP A 97 1.05 -0.27 -8.06
CA ASP A 97 1.99 0.06 -9.14
C ASP A 97 1.48 1.22 -10.00
N ILE A 98 0.17 1.34 -10.27
CA ILE A 98 -0.43 2.49 -10.98
C ILE A 98 -0.15 3.81 -10.26
N LYS A 99 -0.11 3.81 -8.93
CA LYS A 99 0.20 5.01 -8.13
C LYS A 99 1.70 5.31 -8.05
N ARG A 100 2.57 4.37 -8.41
CA ARG A 100 4.02 4.58 -8.51
C ARG A 100 4.35 5.20 -9.87
N ARG A 101 4.25 6.52 -9.99
CA ARG A 101 4.85 7.21 -11.14
C ARG A 101 6.36 7.07 -11.08
N LEU A 102 6.95 6.38 -12.06
CA LEU A 102 8.39 6.43 -12.34
C LEU A 102 8.72 7.89 -12.66
N THR A 103 9.25 8.61 -11.68
CA THR A 103 9.69 9.99 -11.89
C THR A 103 11.10 9.91 -12.41
N GLU A 104 11.27 9.99 -13.72
CA GLU A 104 12.61 10.03 -14.31
C GLU A 104 13.14 11.46 -14.28
N PHE A 105 14.43 11.60 -14.04
CA PHE A 105 15.16 12.86 -14.13
C PHE A 105 16.26 12.72 -15.17
N GLU A 106 16.50 13.79 -15.91
CA GLU A 106 17.61 13.89 -16.86
C GLU A 106 18.81 14.61 -16.22
N VAL A 107 19.99 14.39 -16.78
CA VAL A 107 21.19 15.11 -16.37
C VAL A 107 20.99 16.60 -16.67
N GLY A 108 21.15 17.44 -15.66
CA GLY A 108 20.87 18.87 -15.75
C GLY A 108 19.54 19.31 -15.15
N ASP A 109 18.61 18.38 -14.85
CA ASP A 109 17.37 18.72 -14.16
C ASP A 109 17.64 19.29 -12.76
N LYS A 110 16.87 20.30 -12.37
CA LYS A 110 16.84 20.83 -11.00
C LYS A 110 15.84 20.03 -10.17
N VAL A 111 16.29 19.43 -9.07
CA VAL A 111 15.47 18.62 -8.16
C VAL A 111 15.62 19.08 -6.72
N MET A 112 14.54 18.99 -5.95
CA MET A 112 14.58 19.24 -4.51
C MET A 112 14.85 17.94 -3.75
N LEU A 113 15.70 18.01 -2.74
CA LEU A 113 16.08 16.87 -1.91
C LEU A 113 15.29 16.83 -0.59
N LYS A 114 14.69 15.69 -0.28
CA LYS A 114 13.89 15.46 0.92
C LYS A 114 14.77 15.31 2.16
N VAL A 115 14.47 16.06 3.23
CA VAL A 115 15.27 16.10 4.47
C VAL A 115 14.85 15.07 5.51
N SER A 116 13.72 14.38 5.30
CA SER A 116 13.19 13.43 6.28
C SER A 116 14.15 12.31 6.68
N PRO A 117 15.01 11.77 5.80
CA PRO A 117 15.99 10.76 6.21
C PRO A 117 17.08 11.31 7.15
N TRP A 118 17.22 12.64 7.23
CA TRP A 118 18.32 13.33 7.91
C TRP A 118 17.86 14.09 9.16
N LYS A 119 16.66 13.77 9.66
CA LYS A 119 16.07 14.43 10.82
C LYS A 119 16.93 14.12 12.07
N GLY A 120 17.76 15.08 12.49
CA GLY A 120 18.73 14.95 13.59
C GLY A 120 20.20 15.07 13.16
N VAL A 121 20.51 14.88 11.86
CA VAL A 121 21.86 15.13 11.28
C VAL A 121 21.97 16.58 10.77
N ILE A 122 20.84 17.14 10.33
CA ILE A 122 20.73 18.51 9.84
C ILE A 122 19.76 19.27 10.74
N HIS A 123 20.26 20.36 11.33
CA HIS A 123 19.46 21.31 12.08
C HIS A 123 19.13 22.49 11.16
N PHE A 124 17.85 22.63 10.81
CA PHE A 124 17.34 23.89 10.24
C PHE A 124 16.99 24.81 11.40
N GLY A 125 17.33 26.10 11.30
CA GLY A 125 17.00 27.09 12.33
C GLY A 125 15.50 27.20 12.69
N LYS A 126 14.60 26.63 11.87
CA LYS A 126 13.16 26.56 12.16
C LYS A 126 12.76 25.17 12.71
N HIS A 127 12.49 25.10 14.01
CA HIS A 127 12.00 23.89 14.70
C HIS A 127 10.47 23.74 14.61
N GLY A 128 9.98 22.49 14.57
CA GLY A 128 8.56 22.15 14.77
C GLY A 128 7.75 21.86 13.50
N LYS A 129 6.41 21.98 13.59
CA LYS A 129 5.42 21.59 12.54
C LYS A 129 5.60 22.32 11.20
N LEU A 130 6.38 23.41 11.18
CA LEU A 130 6.68 24.26 10.02
C LEU A 130 8.11 24.10 9.47
N SER A 131 8.89 23.10 9.90
CA SER A 131 10.20 22.81 9.30
C SER A 131 10.06 22.47 7.81
N GLN A 132 10.94 23.01 6.96
CA GLN A 132 10.95 22.65 5.55
C GLN A 132 11.21 21.15 5.35
N ARG A 133 10.48 20.53 4.42
CA ARG A 133 10.57 19.09 4.13
C ARG A 133 11.53 18.77 2.98
N PHE A 134 11.90 19.79 2.21
CA PHE A 134 12.76 19.68 1.05
C PHE A 134 13.73 20.87 1.03
N ILE A 135 14.99 20.63 0.70
CA ILE A 135 16.02 21.66 0.47
C ILE A 135 16.18 21.84 -1.02
N GLY A 136 16.44 23.10 -1.42
CA GLY A 136 17.24 23.55 -2.57
C GLY A 136 16.99 22.89 -3.93
N PRO A 137 16.97 23.64 -5.03
CA PRO A 137 17.18 23.03 -6.32
C PRO A 137 18.64 22.58 -6.44
N PHE A 138 18.88 21.27 -6.44
CA PHE A 138 20.18 20.68 -6.78
C PHE A 138 20.14 20.19 -8.22
N LYS A 139 21.27 20.31 -8.92
CA LYS A 139 21.40 19.83 -10.28
C LYS A 139 21.72 18.33 -10.28
N VAL A 140 21.04 17.57 -11.12
CA VAL A 140 21.42 16.17 -11.38
C VAL A 140 22.68 16.15 -12.23
N ILE A 141 23.77 15.63 -11.69
CA ILE A 141 25.06 15.47 -12.39
C ILE A 141 25.03 14.21 -13.25
N GLU A 142 24.52 13.12 -12.68
CA GLU A 142 24.65 11.80 -13.30
C GLU A 142 23.48 10.89 -12.88
N ARG A 143 23.04 10.03 -13.80
CA ARG A 143 22.10 8.94 -13.52
C ARG A 143 22.91 7.66 -13.29
N ILE A 144 23.11 7.28 -12.03
CA ILE A 144 23.84 6.06 -11.64
C ILE A 144 23.02 4.81 -11.94
N GLY A 145 21.68 4.91 -11.91
CA GLY A 145 20.80 3.81 -12.26
C GLY A 145 19.35 4.24 -12.52
N PRO A 146 18.43 3.29 -12.72
CA PRO A 146 17.03 3.61 -12.98
C PRO A 146 16.37 4.39 -11.83
N VAL A 147 16.87 4.24 -10.60
CA VAL A 147 16.28 4.77 -9.38
C VAL A 147 17.26 5.62 -8.55
N ALA A 148 18.52 5.76 -8.98
CA ALA A 148 19.57 6.44 -8.23
C ALA A 148 20.24 7.54 -9.07
N TYR A 149 20.33 8.74 -8.51
CA TYR A 149 20.83 9.94 -9.17
C TYR A 149 21.86 10.64 -8.30
N LYS A 150 22.94 11.10 -8.92
CA LYS A 150 23.99 11.89 -8.30
C LYS A 150 23.65 13.37 -8.43
N LEU A 151 23.72 14.10 -7.31
CA LEU A 151 23.40 15.52 -7.24
C LEU A 151 24.64 16.37 -7.01
N GLU A 152 24.61 17.59 -7.52
CA GLU A 152 25.58 18.63 -7.18
C GLU A 152 25.27 19.20 -5.81
N LEU A 153 25.93 18.68 -4.78
CA LEU A 153 25.78 19.14 -3.41
C LEU A 153 26.77 20.28 -3.10
N PRO A 154 26.33 21.35 -2.42
CA PRO A 154 27.21 22.42 -1.97
C PRO A 154 28.17 21.96 -0.88
N ASP A 155 29.29 22.69 -0.73
CA ASP A 155 30.39 22.33 0.17
C ASP A 155 29.99 22.10 1.62
N LYS A 156 28.93 22.79 2.07
CA LYS A 156 28.33 22.61 3.40
C LYS A 156 27.76 21.22 3.64
N LEU A 157 27.49 20.42 2.60
CA LEU A 157 26.93 19.07 2.67
C LEU A 157 27.93 17.98 2.29
N ARG A 158 29.24 18.29 2.21
CA ARG A 158 30.31 17.33 1.87
C ARG A 158 30.36 16.08 2.76
N GLY A 159 29.80 16.13 3.97
CA GLY A 159 29.69 14.97 4.86
C GLY A 159 28.68 13.91 4.43
N ILE A 160 27.86 14.18 3.39
CA ILE A 160 26.81 13.28 2.95
C ILE A 160 27.10 12.77 1.53
N HIS A 161 26.79 11.50 1.27
CA HIS A 161 26.88 10.93 -0.07
C HIS A 161 25.95 11.69 -1.03
N ASP A 162 26.50 12.05 -2.19
CA ASP A 162 25.85 12.81 -3.26
C ASP A 162 24.85 11.99 -4.11
N THR A 163 24.73 10.69 -3.82
CA THR A 163 23.89 9.75 -4.56
C THR A 163 22.58 9.48 -3.82
N PHE A 164 21.45 9.77 -4.47
CA PHE A 164 20.12 9.72 -3.88
C PHE A 164 19.14 8.87 -4.67
N HIS A 165 18.27 8.18 -3.93
CA HIS A 165 17.15 7.45 -4.50
C HIS A 165 16.05 8.40 -4.98
N VAL A 166 15.40 8.10 -6.11
CA VAL A 166 14.36 8.90 -6.77
C VAL A 166 13.22 9.34 -5.83
N SER A 167 12.90 8.53 -4.81
CA SER A 167 11.85 8.82 -3.82
C SER A 167 12.19 9.96 -2.87
N ASN A 168 13.48 10.30 -2.76
CA ASN A 168 13.96 11.45 -1.99
C ASN A 168 14.04 12.72 -2.86
N LEU A 169 13.77 12.61 -4.15
CA LEU A 169 13.85 13.70 -5.11
C LEU A 169 12.45 14.17 -5.50
N LYS A 170 12.31 15.48 -5.70
CA LYS A 170 11.09 16.07 -6.24
C LYS A 170 11.46 17.00 -7.39
N ARG A 171 10.77 16.87 -8.52
CA ARG A 171 11.00 17.76 -9.68
C ARG A 171 10.76 19.21 -9.28
N CYS A 172 11.75 20.07 -9.53
CA CYS A 172 11.62 21.50 -9.35
C CYS A 172 11.24 22.14 -10.70
N PHE A 173 10.21 22.98 -10.70
CA PHE A 173 9.72 23.66 -11.92
C PHE A 173 9.99 25.17 -11.90
N VAL A 174 10.78 25.67 -10.93
CA VAL A 174 10.90 27.10 -10.64
C VAL A 174 12.26 27.61 -11.08
N ASN A 175 12.23 28.73 -11.83
CA ASN A 175 13.36 29.57 -12.24
C ASN A 175 14.16 30.06 -11.00
N ASP A 176 15.37 30.55 -11.21
CA ASP A 176 16.44 30.89 -10.24
C ASP A 176 16.07 31.70 -8.96
N ASP A 177 14.82 32.08 -8.73
CA ASP A 177 14.40 32.99 -7.65
C ASP A 177 14.02 32.31 -6.32
N MET A 178 14.05 30.98 -6.22
CA MET A 178 13.82 30.25 -4.95
C MET A 178 15.14 29.91 -4.25
N VAL A 179 16.00 30.90 -4.08
CA VAL A 179 17.18 30.84 -3.19
C VAL A 179 16.67 30.96 -1.76
N ILE A 180 16.24 29.87 -1.14
CA ILE A 180 16.05 29.87 0.32
C ILE A 180 16.55 28.55 0.94
N LEU A 181 17.34 28.70 2.01
CA LEU A 181 17.60 27.76 3.13
C LEU A 181 18.85 26.87 3.11
N LEU A 182 19.94 27.26 2.44
CA LEU A 182 21.27 26.70 2.75
C LEU A 182 22.06 27.55 3.78
N GLU A 183 21.58 28.74 4.12
CA GLU A 183 22.22 29.61 5.12
C GLU A 183 21.97 29.13 6.56
N ASP A 184 20.81 28.53 6.83
CA ASP A 184 20.42 28.09 8.19
C ASP A 184 20.67 26.58 8.47
N VAL A 185 21.39 25.87 7.59
CA VAL A 185 21.70 24.44 7.78
C VAL A 185 23.01 24.31 8.54
N GLN A 186 22.92 23.93 9.81
CA GLN A 186 24.08 23.53 10.61
C GLN A 186 24.20 22.00 10.59
N LEU A 187 25.36 21.50 10.16
CA LEU A 187 25.75 20.11 10.31
C LEU A 187 26.39 19.91 11.68
N ASP A 188 26.11 18.79 12.33
CA ASP A 188 26.79 18.39 13.56
C ASP A 188 28.16 17.78 13.22
N ASP A 189 29.24 18.40 13.70
CA ASP A 189 30.64 18.01 13.46
C ASP A 189 30.98 16.58 13.95
N ASN A 190 30.11 15.97 14.76
CA ASN A 190 30.25 14.59 15.22
C ASN A 190 29.78 13.52 14.22
N CYS A 191 29.19 13.89 13.08
CA CYS A 191 28.73 12.92 12.07
C CYS A 191 29.81 12.53 11.05
N ILE A 192 31.00 12.15 11.52
CA ILE A 192 31.99 11.47 10.70
C ILE A 192 31.73 9.97 10.80
N LEU A 193 31.22 9.40 9.70
CA LEU A 193 31.21 7.98 9.32
C LEU A 193 30.73 6.94 10.35
N SER A 194 29.85 6.05 9.86
CA SER A 194 29.48 4.73 10.46
C SER A 194 28.27 4.65 11.40
N ARG A 195 27.10 5.19 11.00
CA ARG A 195 25.83 4.66 11.56
C ARG A 195 24.59 4.70 10.66
N ILE A 196 24.74 4.67 9.35
CA ILE A 196 23.72 4.07 8.47
C ILE A 196 24.21 2.67 8.15
N ARG A 197 24.02 1.79 9.14
CA ARG A 197 24.06 0.34 8.91
C ARG A 197 23.02 0.08 7.83
N TRP A 198 23.50 -0.32 6.66
CA TRP A 198 22.81 -0.99 5.57
C TRP A 198 21.91 -2.12 6.11
N LYS A 199 20.80 -1.76 6.74
CA LYS A 199 19.73 -2.70 7.10
C LYS A 199 18.69 -2.57 6.00
N LEU A 200 18.57 -3.65 5.22
CA LEU A 200 17.49 -3.99 4.28
C LEU A 200 17.81 -3.94 2.77
N TRP A 201 19.04 -4.16 2.32
CA TRP A 201 19.28 -4.54 0.91
C TRP A 201 20.36 -5.61 0.75
N THR A 202 20.23 -6.71 1.48
CA THR A 202 20.76 -8.04 1.14
C THR A 202 19.92 -9.06 1.91
N GLU A 203 18.72 -9.37 1.41
CA GLU A 203 17.96 -10.60 1.74
C GLU A 203 16.67 -10.68 0.88
N ARG A 204 16.86 -10.87 -0.43
CA ARG A 204 16.23 -11.89 -1.27
C ARG A 204 16.55 -11.68 -2.74
#